data_AF-A0A371R0B5-F1
#
_entry.id   AF-A0A371R0B5-F1
#
_cell.length_a   1.000
_cell.length_b   1.000
_cell.length_c   1.000
_cell.angle_alpha   90.00
_cell.angle_beta   90.00
_cell.angle_gamma   90.00
#
_symmetry.space_group_name_H-M   'P 1'
#
loop_
_entity.id
_entity.type
_entity.pdbx_description
1 polymer ?
#
loop_
_entity_poly.entity_id
_entity_poly.type
_entity_poly.pdbx_seq_one_letter_code
_entity_poly.pdbx_strand_id
1 'polypeptide(L)'
;MRRDPLREAVERLRADFPGKSYSWIKRALLRLGDVREIRDDLYLVEGRRELGDWKPLYQVWFSQREGRWHCTCYFSTFGMRRRRDICTHVAAVMLFRRYKRALEKLQRRRVYVAEAEVEC
;
A
#
# COMPACT_ATOMS: atom_id res chain seq x y z
N MET A 1 15.46 16.37 11.82
CA MET A 1 14.07 15.86 11.86
C MET A 1 14.05 14.39 11.49
N ARG A 2 13.51 13.51 12.35
CA ARG A 2 13.25 12.10 11.98
C ARG A 2 12.27 12.10 10.79
N ARG A 3 12.67 11.53 9.66
CA ARG A 3 11.75 11.31 8.53
C ARG A 3 10.73 10.26 8.97
N ASP A 4 9.45 10.63 8.97
CA ASP A 4 8.34 9.69 9.18
C ASP A 4 8.11 8.90 7.88
N PRO A 5 8.42 7.59 7.84
CA PRO A 5 8.29 6.77 6.64
C PRO A 5 6.86 6.68 6.12
N LEU A 6 5.87 6.76 7.02
CA LEU A 6 4.46 6.70 6.63
C LEU A 6 4.06 7.99 5.93
N ARG A 7 4.43 9.14 6.50
CA ARG A 7 4.18 10.45 5.89
C ARG A 7 4.78 10.54 4.49
N GLU A 8 6.02 10.12 4.31
CA GLU A 8 6.67 10.12 2.99
C GLU A 8 5.93 9.20 1.99
N ALA A 9 5.49 8.02 2.44
CA ALA A 9 4.75 7.09 1.60
C ALA A 9 3.39 7.67 1.15
N VAL A 10 2.72 8.41 2.03
CA VAL A 10 1.46 9.12 1.73
C VAL A 10 1.68 10.27 0.75
N GLU A 11 2.72 11.08 0.96
CA GLU A 11 3.07 12.20 0.07
C GLU A 11 3.37 11.69 -1.34
N ARG A 12 4.13 10.59 -1.48
CA ARG A 12 4.35 9.94 -2.77
C ARG A 12 3.05 9.41 -3.40
N LEU A 13 2.18 8.78 -2.61
CA LEU A 13 0.88 8.30 -3.12
C LEU A 13 0.01 9.45 -3.64
N ARG A 14 0.04 10.62 -2.99
CA ARG A 14 -0.67 11.82 -3.47
C ARG A 14 -0.07 12.33 -4.78
N ALA A 15 1.26 12.33 -4.89
CA ALA A 15 1.96 12.77 -6.10
C ALA A 15 1.66 11.87 -7.31
N ASP A 16 1.55 10.56 -7.12
CA ASP A 16 1.19 9.62 -8.19
C ASP A 16 -0.25 9.80 -8.69
N PHE A 17 -1.14 10.33 -7.84
CA PHE A 17 -2.57 10.40 -8.10
C PHE A 17 -3.16 11.79 -7.77
N PRO A 18 -2.73 12.86 -8.47
CA PRO A 18 -3.09 14.24 -8.13
C PRO A 18 -4.59 14.54 -8.26
N GLY A 19 -5.31 13.79 -9.10
CA GLY A 19 -6.77 13.94 -9.27
C GLY A 19 -7.63 13.23 -8.21
N LYS A 20 -7.03 12.53 -7.23
CA LYS A 20 -7.80 11.80 -6.20
C LYS A 20 -8.12 12.70 -5.02
N SER A 21 -9.34 12.54 -4.51
CA SER A 21 -9.83 13.33 -3.37
C SER A 21 -9.13 12.95 -2.07
N TYR A 22 -9.18 13.85 -1.10
CA TYR A 22 -8.72 13.59 0.27
C TYR A 22 -9.39 12.34 0.89
N SER A 23 -10.69 12.15 0.63
CA SER A 23 -11.45 10.97 1.08
C SER A 23 -10.84 9.66 0.57
N TRP A 24 -10.40 9.62 -0.68
CA TRP A 24 -9.76 8.45 -1.27
C TRP A 24 -8.44 8.10 -0.56
N ILE A 25 -7.62 9.12 -0.29
CA ILE A 25 -6.35 8.95 0.47
C ILE A 25 -6.62 8.49 1.90
N LYS A 26 -7.58 9.14 2.59
CA LYS A 26 -7.97 8.78 3.96
C LYS A 26 -8.43 7.32 4.04
N ARG A 27 -9.23 6.86 3.09
CA ARG A 27 -9.68 5.47 3.01
C ARG A 27 -8.53 4.49 2.76
N ALA A 28 -7.57 4.83 1.92
CA ALA A 28 -6.39 3.99 1.71
C ALA A 28 -5.55 3.87 2.99
N LEU A 29 -5.40 4.96 3.74
CA LEU A 29 -4.72 4.99 5.03
C LEU A 29 -5.44 4.15 6.10
N LEU A 30 -6.75 4.30 6.24
CA LEU A 30 -7.55 3.50 7.20
C LEU A 30 -7.47 2.01 6.92
N ARG A 31 -7.23 1.62 5.67
CA ARG A 31 -7.07 0.24 5.22
C ARG A 31 -5.66 -0.31 5.41
N LEU A 32 -4.68 0.50 5.78
CA LEU A 32 -3.29 0.08 5.81
C LEU A 32 -3.06 -1.11 6.76
N GLY A 33 -3.74 -1.10 7.91
CA GLY A 33 -3.69 -2.21 8.88
C GLY A 33 -4.45 -3.47 8.45
N ASP A 34 -5.28 -3.38 7.40
CA ASP A 34 -6.05 -4.50 6.86
C ASP A 34 -5.29 -5.26 5.75
N VAL A 35 -4.08 -4.78 5.38
CA VAL A 35 -3.28 -5.37 4.31
C VAL A 35 -2.42 -6.49 4.85
N ARG A 36 -2.52 -7.67 4.25
CA ARG A 36 -1.66 -8.83 4.50
C ARG A 36 -0.96 -9.24 3.23
N GLU A 37 0.37 -9.25 3.26
CA GLU A 37 1.19 -9.77 2.16
C GLU A 37 1.21 -11.29 2.20
N ILE A 38 0.85 -11.94 1.10
CA ILE A 38 0.89 -13.40 0.96
C ILE A 38 2.17 -13.83 0.22
N ARG A 39 2.56 -13.05 -0.79
CA ARG A 39 3.82 -13.15 -1.55
C ARG A 39 4.06 -11.82 -2.29
N ASP A 40 5.23 -11.64 -2.88
CA ASP A 40 5.76 -10.33 -3.37
C ASP A 40 4.81 -9.47 -4.24
N ASP A 41 3.88 -10.09 -4.95
CA ASP A 41 2.90 -9.41 -5.81
C ASP A 41 1.44 -9.81 -5.51
N LEU A 42 1.16 -10.50 -4.39
CA LEU A 42 -0.20 -10.88 -3.98
C LEU A 42 -0.48 -10.50 -2.53
N TYR A 43 -1.53 -9.72 -2.36
CA TYR A 43 -1.94 -9.16 -1.08
C TYR A 43 -3.42 -9.47 -0.84
N LEU A 44 -3.76 -9.68 0.43
CA LEU A 44 -5.13 -9.69 0.92
C LEU A 44 -5.42 -8.36 1.61
N VAL A 45 -6.63 -7.84 1.41
CA VAL A 45 -7.13 -6.67 2.11
C VAL A 45 -8.46 -7.03 2.74
N GLU A 46 -8.56 -6.94 4.06
CA GLU A 46 -9.80 -7.18 4.78
C GLU A 46 -10.85 -6.11 4.43
N GLY A 47 -12.09 -6.57 4.30
CA GLY A 47 -13.22 -5.76 3.91
C GLY A 47 -13.85 -5.04 5.09
N ARG A 48 -14.08 -3.73 4.94
CA ARG A 48 -14.70 -2.86 5.96
C ARG A 48 -15.99 -2.26 5.45
N ARG A 49 -17.11 -2.62 6.08
CA ARG A 49 -18.46 -2.15 5.72
C ARG A 49 -18.56 -0.63 5.85
N GLU A 50 -17.97 -0.06 6.89
CA GLU A 50 -17.90 1.37 7.16
C GLU A 50 -17.12 2.16 6.09
N LEU A 51 -16.27 1.46 5.31
CA LEU A 51 -15.55 2.04 4.18
C LEU A 51 -16.22 1.71 2.82
N GLY A 52 -17.42 1.14 2.82
CA GLY A 52 -18.20 0.84 1.61
C GLY A 52 -17.80 -0.46 0.89
N ASP A 53 -17.26 -1.44 1.64
CA ASP A 53 -16.99 -2.76 1.10
C ASP A 53 -18.19 -3.69 1.21
N TRP A 54 -18.36 -4.53 0.19
CA TRP A 54 -19.43 -5.53 0.14
C TRP A 54 -18.96 -6.94 0.48
N LYS A 55 -17.70 -7.26 0.15
CA LYS A 55 -17.05 -8.53 0.46
C LYS A 55 -16.17 -8.38 1.70
N PRO A 56 -16.03 -9.45 2.52
CA PRO A 56 -15.18 -9.43 3.71
C PRO A 56 -13.68 -9.49 3.39
N LEU A 57 -13.32 -9.83 2.15
CA LEU A 57 -11.93 -10.01 1.74
C LEU A 57 -11.75 -9.66 0.26
N TYR A 58 -10.65 -9.00 -0.05
CA TYR A 58 -10.25 -8.67 -1.41
C TYR A 58 -8.83 -9.16 -1.69
N GLN A 59 -8.63 -9.74 -2.87
CA GLN A 59 -7.29 -10.05 -3.37
C GLN A 59 -6.83 -8.89 -4.24
N VAL A 60 -5.57 -8.50 -4.07
CA VAL A 60 -4.92 -7.45 -4.82
C VAL A 60 -3.59 -7.99 -5.34
N TRP A 61 -3.35 -7.84 -6.64
CA TRP A 61 -2.11 -8.31 -7.24
C TRP A 61 -1.63 -7.40 -8.37
N PHE A 62 -0.33 -7.42 -8.64
CA PHE A 62 0.23 -6.76 -9.82
C PHE A 62 0.31 -7.78 -10.96
N SER A 63 -0.33 -7.47 -12.09
CA SER A 63 -0.22 -8.28 -13.30
C SER A 63 1.00 -7.82 -14.09
N GLN A 64 2.06 -8.62 -14.07
CA GLN A 64 3.28 -8.35 -14.85
C GLN A 64 2.97 -8.31 -16.36
N ARG A 65 2.07 -9.17 -16.84
CA ARG A 65 1.64 -9.21 -18.24
C ARG A 65 0.92 -7.93 -18.68
N GLU A 66 0.10 -7.34 -17.81
CA GLU A 66 -0.69 -6.15 -18.14
C GLU A 66 -0.05 -4.85 -17.63
N GLY A 67 1.07 -4.94 -16.90
CA GLY A 67 1.76 -3.79 -16.31
C GLY A 67 0.91 -2.99 -15.32
N ARG A 68 -0.12 -3.60 -14.69
CA ARG A 68 -1.07 -2.88 -13.83
C ARG A 68 -1.54 -3.68 -12.62
N TRP A 69 -2.06 -2.94 -11.64
CA TRP A 69 -2.69 -3.51 -10.46
C TRP A 69 -4.11 -4.00 -10.72
N HIS A 70 -4.44 -5.13 -10.11
CA HIS A 70 -5.76 -5.74 -10.11
C HIS A 70 -6.28 -5.89 -8.70
N CYS A 71 -7.59 -5.79 -8.56
CA CYS A 71 -8.29 -6.06 -7.31
C CYS A 71 -9.59 -6.80 -7.61
N THR A 72 -9.95 -7.76 -6.76
CA THR A 72 -11.23 -8.46 -6.90
C THR A 72 -12.45 -7.55 -6.77
N CYS A 73 -12.31 -6.35 -6.20
CA CYS A 73 -13.40 -5.37 -6.15
C CYS A 73 -13.82 -4.87 -7.54
N TYR A 74 -12.96 -5.02 -8.56
CA TYR A 74 -13.25 -4.63 -9.95
C TYR A 74 -14.23 -5.57 -10.66
N PHE A 75 -14.57 -6.72 -10.09
CA PHE A 75 -15.54 -7.67 -10.66
C PHE A 75 -16.93 -7.50 -10.06
N SER A 76 -17.20 -6.39 -9.37
CA SER A 76 -18.53 -6.02 -8.88
C SER A 76 -19.29 -5.18 -9.91
N THR A 77 -20.59 -4.96 -9.71
CA THR A 77 -21.48 -4.16 -10.57
C THR A 77 -20.97 -2.72 -10.83
N PHE A 78 -20.11 -2.18 -9.95
CA PHE A 78 -19.45 -0.86 -10.11
C PHE A 78 -17.97 -0.95 -10.54
N GLY A 79 -17.52 -2.14 -10.90
CA GLY A 79 -16.12 -2.51 -11.06
C GLY A 79 -15.44 -1.89 -12.28
N MET A 80 -16.16 -1.68 -13.38
CA MET A 80 -15.63 -1.02 -14.59
C MET A 80 -15.19 0.44 -14.32
N ARG A 81 -15.95 1.20 -13.53
CA ARG A 81 -15.62 2.59 -13.17
C ARG A 81 -14.41 2.65 -12.23
N ARG A 82 -14.29 1.70 -11.29
CA ARG A 82 -13.12 1.57 -10.38
C ARG A 82 -11.89 0.95 -11.04
N ARG A 83 -12.05 0.21 -12.14
CA ARG A 83 -10.92 -0.32 -12.93
C ARG A 83 -10.22 0.77 -13.73
N ARG A 84 -10.95 1.80 -14.15
CA ARG A 84 -10.38 3.01 -14.77
C ARG A 84 -9.61 3.88 -13.78
N ASP A 85 -9.97 3.78 -12.50
CA ASP A 85 -9.53 4.66 -11.43
C ASP A 85 -9.18 3.85 -10.18
N ILE A 86 -7.89 3.51 -10.01
CA ILE A 86 -7.31 2.73 -8.89
C ILE A 86 -8.16 2.81 -7.61
N CYS A 87 -8.65 1.67 -7.13
CA CYS A 87 -9.45 1.62 -5.91
C CYS A 87 -8.60 1.83 -4.64
N THR A 88 -9.29 2.14 -3.54
CA THR A 88 -8.65 2.32 -2.24
C THR A 88 -7.97 1.06 -1.70
N HIS A 89 -8.37 -0.15 -2.15
CA HIS A 89 -7.69 -1.40 -1.79
C HIS A 89 -6.31 -1.50 -2.43
N VAL A 90 -6.21 -1.21 -3.73
CA VAL A 90 -4.92 -1.14 -4.42
C VAL A 90 -4.05 -0.04 -3.85
N ALA A 91 -4.64 1.13 -3.59
CA ALA A 91 -3.93 2.25 -2.96
C ALA A 91 -3.33 1.88 -1.60
N ALA A 92 -4.09 1.16 -0.77
CA ALA A 92 -3.61 0.66 0.52
C ALA A 92 -2.42 -0.29 0.35
N VAL A 93 -2.46 -1.19 -0.63
CA VAL A 93 -1.33 -2.08 -0.95
C VAL A 93 -0.11 -1.30 -1.45
N MET A 94 -0.29 -0.33 -2.34
CA MET A 94 0.81 0.53 -2.80
C MET A 94 1.45 1.29 -1.63
N LEU A 95 0.63 1.80 -0.72
CA LEU A 95 1.09 2.48 0.49
C LEU A 95 1.85 1.51 1.43
N PHE A 96 1.29 0.33 1.67
CA PHE A 96 1.91 -0.74 2.47
C PHE A 96 3.29 -1.10 1.94
N ARG A 97 3.43 -1.34 0.63
CA ARG A 97 4.72 -1.68 0.00
C ARG A 97 5.77 -0.58 0.20
N ARG A 98 5.37 0.68 0.05
CA ARG A 98 6.27 1.83 0.24
C ARG A 98 6.71 1.97 1.68
N TYR A 99 5.76 1.88 2.61
CA TYR A 99 6.01 1.96 4.03
C TYR A 99 6.93 0.82 4.50
N LYS A 100 6.64 -0.43 4.13
CA LYS A 100 7.46 -1.60 4.42
C LYS A 100 8.90 -1.43 3.91
N ARG A 101 9.08 -1.06 2.64
CA ARG A 101 10.42 -0.81 2.06
C ARG A 101 11.18 0.31 2.78
N ALA A 102 10.48 1.36 3.21
CA ALA A 102 11.11 2.45 3.95
C ALA A 102 11.57 2.00 5.34
N LEU A 103 10.77 1.19 6.04
CA LEU A 103 11.15 0.58 7.32
C LEU A 103 12.34 -0.37 7.16
N GLU A 104 12.34 -1.24 6.16
CA GLU A 104 13.45 -2.16 5.88
C GLU A 104 14.76 -1.41 5.60
N LYS A 105 14.71 -0.27 4.90
CA LYS A 105 15.88 0.58 4.66
C LYS A 105 16.42 1.20 5.95
N LEU A 106 15.53 1.66 6.83
CA LEU A 106 15.93 2.21 8.13
C LEU A 106 16.52 1.14 9.04
N GLN A 107 15.96 -0.06 9.05
CA GLN A 107 16.49 -1.20 9.81
C GLN A 107 17.88 -1.60 9.29
N ARG A 108 18.04 -1.77 7.98
CA ARG A 108 19.36 -2.03 7.36
C ARG A 108 20.38 -0.96 7.74
N ARG A 109 20.02 0.32 7.64
CA ARG A 109 20.90 1.43 8.04
C ARG A 109 21.31 1.39 9.52
N ARG A 110 20.46 0.89 10.43
CA ARG A 110 20.81 0.73 11.85
C ARG A 110 21.82 -0.40 12.08
N VAL A 111 21.76 -1.47 11.30
CA VAL A 111 22.68 -2.62 11.44
C VAL A 111 24.12 -2.26 11.04
N TYR A 112 24.31 -1.33 10.09
CA TYR A 112 25.64 -0.85 9.70
C TYR A 112 26.27 0.19 10.66
N VAL A 113 25.74 0.38 11.87
CA VAL A 113 26.22 1.38 12.86
C VAL A 113 26.69 0.74 14.18
N ALA A 114 26.97 -0.56 14.20
CA ALA A 114 27.76 -1.16 15.27
C ALA A 114 29.23 -1.10 14.88
N GLU A 115 29.95 -0.10 15.40
CA GLU A 115 31.40 0.03 15.28
C GLU A 115 32.09 -1.23 15.84
N ALA A 116 33.03 -1.76 15.06
CA ALA A 116 34.01 -2.72 15.54
C ALA A 116 35.06 -1.95 16.34
N GLU A 117 35.21 -2.28 17.62
CA GLU A 117 36.47 -1.97 18.32
C GLU A 117 37.53 -2.94 17.79
N VAL A 118 38.52 -2.40 17.10
CA VAL A 118 39.71 -3.14 16.70
C VAL A 118 40.72 -2.92 17.82
N GLU A 119 40.93 -3.94 18.66
CA GLU A 119 42.04 -3.95 19.60
C GLU A 119 43.35 -4.12 18.80
N CYS A 120 44.33 -3.25 19.05
CA CYS A 120 45.70 -3.34 18.57
C CYS A 120 46.62 -3.65 19.74
#